data_AF-A0A932MZV3-F1
#
_entry.id   AF-A0A932MZV3-F1
#
_cell.length_a   1.000
_cell.length_b   1.000
_cell.length_c   1.000
_cell.angle_alpha   90.00
_cell.angle_beta   90.00
_cell.angle_gamma   90.00
#
_symmetry.space_group_name_H-M   'P 1'
#
loop_
_entity.id
_entity.type
_entity.pdbx_description
1 polymer ?
#
loop_
_entity_poly.entity_id
_entity_poly.type
_entity_poly.pdbx_seq_one_letter_code
_entity_poly.pdbx_strand_id
1 'polypeptide(L)'
;YRSTLNCYAAHGGLARDDTCPGVTTTSCSTASNACYYDAVNPESLVNHLAKISEEIVSCGFQLTDPVADPSQLIVFFEITADGSMVALGRDPTRQQNWDYDAATNQILFFGYACDAVRRGTAVPYVSDGCE
;
A
#
# COMPACT_ATOMS: atom_id res chain seq x y z
N TYR A 1 -11.45 -28.68 -31.23
CA TYR A 1 -10.30 -28.09 -30.51
C TYR A 1 -10.17 -26.56 -30.70
N ARG A 2 -11.25 -25.78 -30.52
CA ARG A 2 -11.19 -24.29 -30.49
C ARG A 2 -12.25 -23.62 -29.60
N SER A 3 -13.05 -24.38 -28.85
CA SER A 3 -14.26 -23.86 -28.19
C SER A 3 -14.18 -23.69 -26.67
N THR A 4 -13.08 -24.08 -26.01
CA THR A 4 -12.96 -23.95 -24.55
C THR A 4 -12.01 -22.84 -24.08
N LEU A 5 -11.27 -22.20 -24.99
CA LEU A 5 -10.35 -21.10 -24.63
C LEU A 5 -11.04 -19.72 -24.55
N ASN A 6 -12.28 -19.58 -25.05
CA ASN A 6 -12.98 -18.29 -25.13
C ASN A 6 -13.90 -17.96 -23.93
N CYS A 7 -14.18 -18.92 -23.03
CA CYS A 7 -14.99 -18.61 -21.84
C CYS A 7 -14.15 -18.08 -20.66
N TYR A 8 -12.84 -18.37 -20.64
CA TYR A 8 -11.97 -17.99 -19.53
C TYR A 8 -11.25 -16.64 -19.73
N ALA A 9 -11.09 -16.17 -20.96
CA ALA A 9 -10.50 -14.86 -21.25
C ALA A 9 -11.50 -13.68 -21.12
N ALA A 10 -12.81 -13.95 -21.09
CA ALA A 10 -13.85 -12.92 -20.95
C ALA A 10 -14.09 -12.45 -19.50
N HIS A 11 -13.49 -13.11 -18.50
CA HIS A 11 -13.82 -12.89 -17.08
C HIS A 11 -12.62 -12.76 -16.12
N GLY A 12 -11.43 -12.41 -16.60
CA GLY A 12 -10.36 -11.79 -15.78
C GLY A 12 -10.04 -12.40 -14.40
N GLY A 13 -9.69 -13.69 -14.33
CA GLY A 13 -9.29 -14.35 -13.07
C GLY A 13 -7.85 -14.06 -12.63
N LEU A 14 -7.43 -13.88 -11.37
CA LEU A 14 -7.92 -13.28 -10.11
C LEU A 14 -6.78 -13.53 -9.09
N ALA A 15 -6.26 -12.51 -8.38
CA ALA A 15 -5.21 -12.64 -7.36
C ALA A 15 -5.81 -12.67 -5.94
N ARG A 16 -5.20 -13.47 -5.04
CA ARG A 16 -5.76 -14.01 -3.78
C ARG A 16 -5.36 -13.19 -2.52
N ASP A 17 -6.15 -13.29 -1.46
CA ASP A 17 -5.85 -12.85 -0.07
C ASP A 17 -6.05 -14.03 0.93
N ASP A 18 -5.31 -14.01 2.05
CA ASP A 18 -4.95 -15.13 2.92
C ASP A 18 -5.90 -15.39 4.10
N THR A 19 -7.05 -14.70 4.17
CA THR A 19 -8.06 -14.92 5.22
C THR A 19 -9.14 -15.94 4.85
N CYS A 20 -9.04 -16.62 3.70
CA CYS A 20 -10.02 -17.61 3.26
C CYS A 20 -9.69 -19.04 3.71
N PRO A 21 -10.62 -19.78 4.36
CA PRO A 21 -10.44 -21.22 4.57
C PRO A 21 -10.38 -21.93 3.21
N GLY A 22 -9.41 -22.86 3.09
CA GLY A 22 -8.97 -23.45 1.81
C GLY A 22 -10.12 -23.93 0.90
N VAL A 23 -10.22 -23.31 -0.28
CA VAL A 23 -11.25 -23.63 -1.28
C VAL A 23 -10.69 -24.58 -2.34
N THR A 24 -11.43 -25.64 -2.66
CA THR A 24 -11.11 -26.62 -3.72
C THR A 24 -11.90 -26.36 -5.01
N THR A 25 -11.45 -26.90 -6.14
CA THR A 25 -11.91 -26.62 -7.52
C THR A 25 -13.35 -27.01 -7.86
N THR A 26 -14.16 -27.43 -6.88
CA THR A 26 -15.52 -27.95 -7.08
C THR A 26 -16.59 -27.28 -6.22
N SER A 27 -16.24 -26.23 -5.45
CA SER A 27 -17.16 -25.56 -4.53
C SER A 27 -17.31 -24.05 -4.82
N CYS A 28 -17.89 -23.70 -5.96
CA CYS A 28 -18.54 -22.39 -6.15
C CYS A 28 -20.02 -22.53 -5.77
N SER A 29 -20.32 -22.48 -4.46
CA SER A 29 -21.69 -22.60 -3.96
C SER A 29 -22.26 -21.23 -3.60
N THR A 30 -23.51 -20.99 -3.96
CA THR A 30 -24.32 -19.81 -3.61
C THR A 30 -24.68 -19.72 -2.11
N ALA A 31 -24.02 -20.46 -1.22
CA ALA A 31 -24.39 -20.56 0.19
C ALA A 31 -23.33 -20.06 1.19
N SER A 32 -22.20 -19.50 0.75
CA SER A 32 -21.23 -18.93 1.70
C SER A 32 -20.48 -17.74 1.09
N ASN A 33 -20.70 -16.57 1.69
CA ASN A 33 -19.93 -15.31 1.62
C ASN A 33 -18.61 -15.39 0.81
N ALA A 34 -18.73 -15.36 -0.52
CA ALA A 34 -17.57 -15.25 -1.40
C ALA A 34 -17.13 -13.78 -1.41
N CYS A 35 -16.13 -13.44 -0.61
CA CYS A 35 -15.53 -12.11 -0.57
C CYS A 35 -14.67 -11.91 -1.83
N TYR A 36 -15.22 -11.29 -2.86
CA TYR A 36 -14.46 -10.86 -4.03
C TYR A 36 -14.77 -9.40 -4.39
N TYR A 37 -13.78 -8.72 -4.95
CA TYR A 37 -13.93 -7.38 -5.50
C TYR A 37 -14.50 -7.49 -6.92
N ASP A 38 -15.77 -7.13 -7.09
CA ASP A 38 -16.47 -7.21 -8.37
C ASP A 38 -16.06 -6.04 -9.30
N ALA A 39 -15.22 -6.33 -10.29
CA ALA A 39 -14.63 -5.36 -11.21
C ALA A 39 -15.28 -5.40 -12.61
N VAL A 40 -16.59 -5.16 -12.70
CA VAL A 40 -17.38 -5.28 -13.95
C VAL A 40 -17.06 -4.23 -15.03
N ASN A 41 -16.32 -3.19 -14.69
CA ASN A 41 -15.93 -2.11 -15.61
C ASN A 41 -14.57 -1.48 -15.22
N PRO A 42 -13.93 -0.71 -16.12
CA PRO A 42 -12.60 -0.13 -15.84
C PRO A 42 -12.53 0.74 -14.58
N GLU A 43 -13.59 1.49 -14.25
CA GLU A 43 -13.66 2.32 -13.05
C GLU A 43 -13.66 1.47 -11.77
N SER A 44 -14.46 0.40 -11.74
CA SER A 44 -14.50 -0.55 -10.61
C SER A 44 -13.17 -1.26 -10.41
N LEU A 45 -12.44 -1.58 -11.49
CA LEU A 45 -11.09 -2.16 -11.39
C LEU A 45 -10.11 -1.19 -10.72
N VAL A 46 -10.08 0.07 -11.15
CA VAL A 46 -9.22 1.11 -10.54
C VAL A 46 -9.54 1.29 -9.06
N ASN A 47 -10.82 1.35 -8.72
CA ASN A 47 -11.26 1.52 -7.33
C ASN A 47 -10.86 0.34 -6.44
N HIS A 48 -10.93 -0.90 -6.94
CA HIS A 48 -10.51 -2.06 -6.17
C HIS A 48 -8.99 -2.18 -6.04
N LEU A 49 -8.24 -1.82 -7.08
CA LEU A 49 -6.77 -1.72 -7.00
C LEU A 49 -6.31 -0.65 -6.02
N ALA A 50 -7.02 0.47 -5.91
CA ALA A 50 -6.76 1.49 -4.89
C ALA A 50 -6.98 0.93 -3.49
N LYS A 51 -8.08 0.20 -3.24
CA LYS A 51 -8.34 -0.45 -1.94
C LYS A 51 -7.28 -1.48 -1.56
N ILE A 52 -6.88 -2.33 -2.50
CA ILE A 52 -5.81 -3.31 -2.28
C ILE A 52 -4.50 -2.59 -1.93
N SER A 53 -4.18 -1.49 -2.64
CA SER A 53 -3.02 -0.66 -2.33
C SER A 53 -3.11 -0.05 -0.92
N GLU A 54 -4.29 0.42 -0.51
CA GLU A 54 -4.55 0.94 0.84
C GLU A 54 -4.42 -0.12 1.95
N GLU A 55 -4.62 -1.41 1.62
CA GLU A 55 -4.49 -2.55 2.53
C GLU A 55 -3.03 -3.06 2.62
N ILE A 56 -2.26 -2.94 1.53
CA ILE A 56 -0.87 -3.45 1.46
C ILE A 56 0.14 -2.42 1.98
N VAL A 57 -0.09 -1.12 1.76
CA VAL A 57 0.89 -0.10 2.13
C VAL A 57 0.71 0.28 3.61
N SER A 58 1.61 -0.22 4.45
CA SER A 58 1.71 0.19 5.85
C SER A 58 2.20 1.64 5.95
N CYS A 59 1.71 2.37 6.97
CA CYS A 59 2.29 3.68 7.32
C CYS A 59 3.58 3.56 8.14
N GLY A 60 4.06 2.33 8.39
CA GLY A 60 5.35 2.06 9.00
C GLY A 60 6.32 1.46 7.99
N PHE A 61 7.53 1.99 7.94
CA PHE A 61 8.60 1.56 7.04
C PHE A 61 9.83 1.20 7.86
N GLN A 62 10.27 -0.05 7.72
CA GLN A 62 11.47 -0.55 8.37
C GLN A 62 12.71 0.06 7.72
N LEU A 63 13.58 0.65 8.54
CA LEU A 63 14.90 1.05 8.07
C LEU A 63 15.83 -0.16 8.10
N THR A 64 16.66 -0.27 7.06
CA THR A 64 17.66 -1.35 6.94
C THR A 64 18.75 -1.18 7.99
N ASP A 65 19.24 0.05 8.15
CA ASP A 65 20.30 0.37 9.08
C ASP A 65 19.74 1.13 10.29
N PRO A 66 20.25 0.85 11.50
CA PRO A 66 19.90 1.62 12.68
C PRO A 66 20.49 3.02 12.58
N VAL A 67 19.64 4.03 12.84
CA VAL A 67 20.03 5.43 12.75
C VAL A 67 20.76 5.83 14.04
N ALA A 68 22.00 6.28 13.92
CA ALA A 68 22.83 6.68 15.06
C ALA A 68 22.29 7.95 15.75
N ASP A 69 21.80 8.92 14.97
CA ASP A 69 21.15 10.13 15.47
C ASP A 69 19.82 10.38 14.73
N PRO A 70 18.66 10.03 15.34
CA PRO A 70 17.36 10.25 14.74
C PRO A 70 17.00 11.72 14.48
N SER A 71 17.76 12.68 15.03
CA SER A 71 17.56 14.10 14.74
C SER A 71 18.09 14.52 13.37
N GLN A 72 18.94 13.70 12.75
CA GLN A 72 19.51 13.92 11.41
C GLN A 72 18.67 13.33 10.27
N LEU A 73 17.57 12.65 10.62
CA LEU A 73 16.67 12.09 9.64
C LEU A 73 15.86 13.18 8.96
N ILE A 74 15.89 13.15 7.63
CA ILE A 74 15.07 14.00 6.78
C ILE A 74 14.20 13.09 5.92
N VAL A 75 12.89 13.31 5.98
CA VAL A 75 11.91 12.56 5.20
C VAL A 75 11.29 13.48 4.18
N PHE A 76 11.23 13.00 2.93
CA PHE A 76 10.64 13.69 1.80
C PHE A 76 9.49 12.88 1.23
N PHE A 77 8.52 13.57 0.65
CA PHE A 77 7.56 13.00 -0.27
C PHE A 77 7.88 13.42 -1.70
N GLU A 78 7.98 12.44 -2.58
CA GLU A 78 7.85 12.67 -4.02
C GLU A 78 6.35 12.74 -4.35
N ILE A 79 5.88 13.91 -4.79
CA ILE A 79 4.44 14.21 -4.96
C ILE A 79 4.04 14.51 -6.42
N THR A 80 4.99 14.59 -7.34
CA THR A 80 4.73 14.98 -8.74
C THR A 80 5.55 14.12 -9.71
N ALA A 81 5.00 13.91 -10.91
CA ALA A 81 5.66 13.13 -11.97
C ALA A 81 6.96 13.76 -12.50
N ASP A 82 7.27 15.00 -12.10
CA ASP A 82 8.53 15.68 -12.39
C ASP A 82 9.65 15.37 -11.38
N GLY A 83 9.36 14.54 -10.36
CA GLY A 83 10.31 14.14 -9.32
C GLY A 83 10.51 15.17 -8.22
N SER A 84 9.65 16.19 -8.10
CA SER A 84 9.78 17.19 -7.03
C SER A 84 9.57 16.54 -5.65
N MET A 85 10.51 16.84 -4.75
CA MET A 85 10.50 16.37 -3.37
C MET A 85 10.08 17.48 -2.41
N VAL A 86 9.19 17.16 -1.47
CA VAL A 86 8.79 18.05 -0.38
C VAL A 86 9.20 17.44 0.95
N ALA A 87 10.01 18.17 1.71
CA ALA A 87 10.42 17.78 3.04
C ALA A 87 9.23 17.86 4.02
N LEU A 88 9.08 16.82 4.83
CA LEU A 88 8.10 16.77 5.92
C LEU A 88 8.77 17.08 7.24
N GLY A 89 8.17 17.98 8.03
CA GLY A 89 8.62 18.21 9.40
C GLY A 89 8.35 16.98 10.27
N ARG A 90 9.34 16.54 11.05
CA ARG A 90 9.12 15.50 12.07
C ARG A 90 8.05 15.94 13.06
N ASP A 91 7.13 15.04 13.39
CA ASP A 91 6.03 15.25 14.33
C ASP A 91 6.06 14.20 15.46
N PRO A 92 6.78 14.49 16.56
CA PRO A 92 6.83 13.60 17.73
C PRO A 92 5.47 13.42 18.42
N THR A 93 4.46 14.26 18.12
CA THR A 93 3.09 14.09 18.65
C THR A 93 2.31 13.02 17.88
N ARG A 94 2.83 12.55 16.74
CA ARG A 94 2.28 11.47 15.93
C ARG A 94 0.86 11.75 15.43
N GLN A 95 0.60 12.99 14.99
CA GLN A 95 -0.72 13.42 14.53
C GLN A 95 -0.83 13.58 13.01
N GLN A 96 0.19 14.15 12.34
CA GLN A 96 0.03 14.58 10.95
C GLN A 96 1.18 14.23 10.00
N ASN A 97 2.42 14.12 10.49
CA ASN A 97 3.58 13.88 9.64
C ASN A 97 4.22 12.53 9.94
N TRP A 98 5.51 12.51 10.26
CA TRP A 98 6.26 11.30 10.54
C TRP A 98 6.99 11.40 11.86
N ASP A 99 7.26 10.26 12.48
CA ASP A 99 8.17 10.12 13.61
C ASP A 99 9.02 8.87 13.43
N TYR A 100 10.12 8.80 14.16
CA TYR A 100 11.01 7.64 14.18
C TYR A 100 10.80 6.83 15.46
N ASP A 101 10.54 5.54 15.31
CA ASP A 101 10.50 4.57 16.40
C ASP A 101 11.84 3.84 16.50
N ALA A 102 12.63 4.19 17.51
CA ALA A 102 13.93 3.59 17.76
C ALA A 102 13.84 2.14 18.28
N ALA A 103 12.72 1.74 18.89
CA ALA A 103 12.57 0.39 19.42
C ALA A 103 12.41 -0.64 18.30
N THR A 104 11.77 -0.24 17.20
CA THR A 104 11.52 -1.09 16.03
C THR A 104 12.38 -0.69 14.82
N ASN A 105 13.16 0.38 14.89
CA ASN A 105 13.92 0.96 13.77
C ASN A 105 13.02 1.29 12.57
N GLN A 106 11.94 2.04 12.81
CA GLN A 106 10.92 2.34 11.80
C GLN A 106 10.64 3.83 11.66
N ILE A 107 10.35 4.27 10.44
CA ILE A 107 9.67 5.53 10.16
C ILE A 107 8.17 5.26 10.16
N LEU A 108 7.43 6.00 10.99
CA LEU A 108 5.99 5.91 11.10
C LEU A 108 5.35 7.20 10.60
N PHE A 109 4.42 7.08 9.66
CA PHE A 109 3.61 8.18 9.15
C PHE A 109 2.25 8.22 9.85
N PHE A 110 1.72 9.43 10.07
CA PHE A 110 0.48 9.70 10.78
C PHE A 110 -0.39 10.69 9.99
N GLY A 111 -1.68 10.75 10.31
CA GLY A 111 -2.62 11.69 9.72
C GLY A 111 -2.54 11.77 8.19
N TYR A 112 -2.48 12.99 7.65
CA TYR A 112 -2.47 13.20 6.20
C TYR A 112 -1.25 12.55 5.51
N ALA A 113 -0.11 12.42 6.18
CA ALA A 113 1.08 11.79 5.60
C ALA A 113 0.88 10.29 5.41
N CYS A 114 0.26 9.62 6.39
CA CYS A 114 -0.13 8.21 6.28
C CYS A 114 -1.15 8.01 5.15
N ASP A 115 -2.16 8.87 5.06
CA ASP A 115 -3.17 8.79 4.00
C ASP A 115 -2.55 8.99 2.61
N ALA A 116 -1.60 9.92 2.46
CA ALA A 116 -0.93 10.18 1.18
C ALA A 116 -0.13 8.97 0.69
N VAL A 117 0.54 8.28 1.60
CA VAL A 117 1.31 7.06 1.31
C VAL A 117 0.38 5.89 0.97
N ARG A 118 -0.70 5.69 1.75
CA ARG A 118 -1.68 4.62 1.50
C ARG A 118 -2.42 4.77 0.17
N ARG A 119 -2.70 6.01 -0.22
CA ARG A 119 -3.34 6.33 -1.52
C ARG A 119 -2.36 6.31 -2.69
N GLY A 120 -1.07 6.12 -2.45
CA GLY A 120 -0.03 6.18 -3.49
C GLY A 120 0.11 7.57 -4.12
N THR A 121 -0.40 8.62 -3.48
CA THR A 121 -0.25 10.01 -3.95
C THR A 121 1.10 10.62 -3.56
N ALA A 122 1.86 9.93 -2.70
CA ALA A 122 3.20 10.29 -2.31
C ALA A 122 4.06 9.05 -2.12
N VAL A 123 5.32 9.11 -2.54
CA VAL A 123 6.33 8.08 -2.27
C VAL A 123 7.31 8.61 -1.21
N PRO A 124 7.47 7.92 -0.06
CA PRO A 124 8.39 8.36 0.98
C PRO A 124 9.85 8.09 0.60
N TYR A 125 10.71 9.09 0.82
CA TYR A 125 12.17 8.99 0.73
C TYR A 125 12.78 9.41 2.06
N VAL A 126 13.71 8.62 2.59
CA VAL A 126 14.35 8.86 3.90
C VAL A 126 15.85 9.02 3.67
N SER A 127 16.42 10.08 4.24
CA SER A 127 17.86 10.37 4.21
C SER A 127 18.37 10.57 5.63
N ASP A 128 19.51 9.98 5.96
CA ASP A 128 20.33 10.28 7.14
C ASP A 128 21.41 11.29 6.72
N GLY A 129 21.29 12.54 7.18
CA GLY A 129 22.01 13.67 6.58
C GLY A 129 23.50 13.46 6.25
N CYS A 130 23.88 13.77 5.01
CA CYS A 130 24.45 15.04 4.55
C CYS A 130 24.02 15.23 3.09
N GLU A 131 23.74 16.46 2.65
CA GLU A 131 23.68 16.77 1.20
C GLU A 131 25.03 16.53 0.53
#